data_AF-A0A2T0KFG1-F1
#
_entry.id   AF-A0A2T0KFG1-F1
#
_cell.length_a   1.000
_cell.length_b   1.000
_cell.length_c   1.000
_cell.angle_alpha   90.00
_cell.angle_beta   90.00
_cell.angle_gamma   90.00
#
_symmetry.space_group_name_H-M   'P 1'
#
loop_
_entity.id
_entity.type
_entity.pdbx_description
1 polymer ?
#
loop_
_entity_poly.entity_id
_entity_poly.type
_entity_poly.pdbx_seq_one_letter_code
_entity_poly.pdbx_strand_id
1 'polypeptide(L)'
;MWSAAPFVLLLAAVALLEVFAADWWGRLRNKVLVVAALAVPATVHLLTTGQAEALTHSIAEYVSFLSLLAALFVISGGIEIRGSLAGTPLANAGMLAIGAVLANVIGTTGAAMLLIRPFLRANARRRTRAHLVVFFILIVANAGGLLTPIGDPPLYLGFLKGVPFDWTLRLWGPWLFVNGTLLLLFNLIDQFLVNREERSDRATGLMDQLIAHQPLHVAGKRNLPLLAAVVAVLLVKGTHPVPFGVPEAALGAIGYLSYRLTPRAVHDGNHFTFGPIASVAVIFAGIFVTMTQPLLLLNTHAADIGLHQPWQYFWASGALSSTLDNAPTYLAFTSVAAGQLGIGVDDPKYLAALVAAPTGNELLAAIACGAVMMGSLTYIGNGPNLMVKEVAEHRGVPMPHFFAYAATATLLMLPVLTATTFLFFR
;
A
#
# COMPACT_ATOMS: atom_id res chain seq x y z
N MET A 1 20.91 12.76 -16.31
CA MET A 1 20.93 11.31 -15.99
C MET A 1 21.64 11.00 -14.68
N TRP A 2 22.91 11.41 -14.46
CA TRP A 2 23.62 11.15 -13.19
C TRP A 2 22.94 11.70 -11.92
N SER A 3 22.17 12.78 -12.04
CA SER A 3 21.38 13.37 -10.94
C SER A 3 20.27 12.45 -10.41
N ALA A 4 19.85 11.43 -11.18
CA ALA A 4 18.86 10.44 -10.74
C ALA A 4 19.48 9.26 -9.96
N ALA A 5 20.81 9.14 -9.96
CA ALA A 5 21.51 8.01 -9.34
C ALA A 5 21.18 7.84 -7.84
N PRO A 6 21.12 8.89 -7.00
CA PRO A 6 20.79 8.73 -5.58
C PRO A 6 19.44 8.06 -5.34
N PHE A 7 18.43 8.37 -6.16
CA PHE A 7 17.10 7.78 -6.05
C PHE A 7 17.09 6.31 -6.49
N VAL A 8 17.66 6.01 -7.65
CA VAL A 8 17.73 4.63 -8.17
C VAL A 8 18.52 3.74 -7.22
N LEU A 9 19.64 4.23 -6.71
CA LEU A 9 20.47 3.51 -5.73
C LEU A 9 19.73 3.32 -4.40
N LEU A 10 18.94 4.29 -3.96
CA LEU A 10 18.18 4.16 -2.71
C LEU A 10 17.10 3.08 -2.84
N LEU A 11 16.36 3.05 -3.93
CA LEU A 11 15.32 2.06 -4.17
C LEU A 11 15.91 0.66 -4.35
N ALA A 12 17.00 0.56 -5.12
CA ALA A 12 17.77 -0.67 -5.23
C ALA A 12 18.29 -1.13 -3.86
N ALA A 13 18.80 -0.22 -3.02
CA ALA A 13 19.26 -0.57 -1.68
C ALA A 13 18.12 -1.08 -0.80
N VAL A 14 16.95 -0.43 -0.79
CA VAL A 14 15.77 -0.90 -0.03
C VAL A 14 15.36 -2.31 -0.49
N ALA A 15 15.26 -2.55 -1.79
CA ALA A 15 14.87 -3.85 -2.34
C ALA A 15 15.92 -4.95 -2.08
N LEU A 16 17.19 -4.67 -2.36
CA LEU A 16 18.26 -5.66 -2.30
C LEU A 16 18.70 -5.96 -0.86
N LEU A 17 18.78 -4.96 0.03
CA LEU A 17 19.21 -5.17 1.40
C LEU A 17 18.17 -5.90 2.24
N GLU A 18 16.88 -5.72 1.94
CA GLU A 18 15.80 -6.52 2.53
C GLU A 18 15.96 -8.02 2.24
N VAL A 19 16.44 -8.36 1.03
CA VAL A 19 16.59 -9.76 0.59
C VAL A 19 17.93 -10.35 1.02
N PHE A 20 19.04 -9.63 0.76
CA PHE A 20 20.39 -10.17 0.93
C PHE A 20 21.00 -9.90 2.32
N ALA A 21 20.46 -8.95 3.08
CA ALA A 21 21.04 -8.50 4.35
C ALA A 21 19.97 -8.15 5.40
N ALA A 22 18.86 -8.90 5.46
CA ALA A 22 17.69 -8.63 6.29
C ALA A 22 18.03 -8.31 7.78
N ASP A 23 18.91 -9.09 8.41
CA ASP A 23 19.28 -8.89 9.83
C ASP A 23 20.02 -7.57 10.07
N TRP A 24 20.87 -7.17 9.12
CA TRP A 24 21.58 -5.90 9.17
C TRP A 24 20.62 -4.75 8.85
N TRP A 25 19.85 -4.88 7.78
CA TRP A 25 18.91 -3.86 7.31
C TRP A 25 17.73 -3.63 8.28
N GLY A 26 17.35 -4.64 9.05
CA GLY A 26 16.32 -4.55 10.09
C GLY A 26 16.60 -3.47 11.13
N ARG A 27 17.88 -3.14 11.38
CA ARG A 27 18.28 -2.13 12.36
C ARG A 27 18.06 -0.71 11.82
N LEU A 28 17.27 0.08 12.54
CA LEU A 28 16.96 1.47 12.17
C LEU A 28 18.20 2.33 11.89
N ARG A 29 19.27 2.17 12.68
CA ARG A 29 20.54 2.89 12.48
C ARG A 29 21.12 2.66 11.08
N ASN A 30 21.04 1.43 10.58
CA ASN A 30 21.61 1.08 9.28
C ASN A 30 20.79 1.68 8.13
N LYS A 31 19.45 1.69 8.27
CA LYS A 31 18.55 2.43 7.37
C LYS A 31 18.90 3.92 7.33
N VAL A 32 19.11 4.55 8.48
CA VAL A 32 19.52 5.97 8.58
C VAL A 32 20.85 6.21 7.86
N LEU A 33 21.85 5.34 8.04
CA LEU A 33 23.15 5.47 7.39
C LEU A 33 23.04 5.42 5.86
N VAL A 34 22.34 4.41 5.32
CA VAL A 34 22.16 4.25 3.87
C VAL A 34 21.36 5.40 3.28
N VAL A 35 20.25 5.78 3.92
CA VAL A 35 19.43 6.92 3.51
C VAL A 35 20.24 8.21 3.51
N ALA A 36 20.96 8.50 4.60
CA ALA A 36 21.75 9.73 4.70
C ALA A 36 22.86 9.77 3.64
N ALA A 37 23.51 8.65 3.35
CA ALA A 37 24.57 8.56 2.35
C ALA A 37 24.10 8.94 0.93
N LEU A 38 22.81 8.77 0.61
CA LEU A 38 22.24 9.08 -0.69
C LEU A 38 21.45 10.40 -0.70
N ALA A 39 20.69 10.67 0.36
CA ALA A 39 19.82 11.84 0.47
C ALA A 39 20.60 13.13 0.75
N VAL A 40 21.69 13.09 1.52
CA VAL A 40 22.50 14.29 1.81
C VAL A 40 23.16 14.82 0.54
N PRO A 41 23.87 14.02 -0.29
CA PRO A 41 24.40 14.50 -1.56
C PRO A 41 23.32 15.03 -2.51
N ALA A 42 22.17 14.35 -2.60
CA ALA A 42 21.04 14.82 -3.40
C ALA A 42 20.52 16.18 -2.92
N THR A 43 20.43 16.39 -1.61
CA THR A 43 20.02 17.66 -0.99
C THR A 43 21.00 18.78 -1.33
N VAL A 44 22.30 18.54 -1.17
CA VAL A 44 23.35 19.52 -1.53
C VAL A 44 23.24 19.89 -3.01
N HIS A 45 23.08 18.89 -3.88
CA HIS A 45 22.91 19.13 -5.31
C HIS A 45 21.69 20.01 -5.62
N LEU A 46 20.51 19.68 -5.05
CA LEU A 46 19.28 20.47 -5.20
C LEU A 46 19.47 21.93 -4.76
N LEU A 47 20.11 22.17 -3.62
CA LEU A 47 20.35 23.52 -3.11
C LEU A 47 21.32 24.29 -4.00
N THR A 48 22.40 23.65 -4.46
CA THR A 48 23.41 24.31 -5.32
C THR A 48 22.92 24.59 -6.74
N THR A 49 21.86 23.91 -7.19
CA THR A 49 21.28 24.07 -8.54
C THR A 49 20.04 24.97 -8.55
N GLY A 50 19.74 25.65 -7.43
CA GLY A 50 18.62 26.58 -7.33
C GLY A 50 17.24 25.94 -7.12
N GLN A 51 17.18 24.64 -6.81
CA GLN A 51 15.92 23.90 -6.63
C GLN A 51 15.46 23.82 -5.16
N ALA A 52 15.75 24.86 -4.37
CA ALA A 52 15.41 24.91 -2.95
C ALA A 52 13.89 24.91 -2.70
N GLU A 53 13.12 25.53 -3.60
CA GLU A 53 11.65 25.54 -3.53
C GLU A 53 11.06 24.15 -3.76
N ALA A 54 11.48 23.46 -4.82
CA ALA A 54 11.05 22.08 -5.10
C ALA A 54 11.39 21.13 -3.93
N LEU A 55 12.57 21.28 -3.32
CA LEU A 55 12.94 20.53 -2.12
C LEU A 55 12.02 20.86 -0.93
N THR A 56 11.68 22.13 -0.73
CA THR A 56 10.79 22.57 0.36
C THR A 56 9.39 21.97 0.19
N HIS A 57 8.85 21.96 -1.03
CA HIS A 57 7.59 21.31 -1.35
C HIS A 57 7.65 19.79 -1.10
N SER A 58 8.72 19.12 -1.55
CA SER A 58 8.91 17.69 -1.32
C SER A 58 8.96 17.34 0.18
N ILE A 59 9.63 18.17 1.00
CA ILE A 59 9.63 18.01 2.46
C ILE A 59 8.24 18.20 3.06
N ALA A 60 7.49 19.21 2.61
CA ALA A 60 6.12 19.44 3.08
C ALA A 60 5.18 18.26 2.72
N GLU A 61 5.34 17.69 1.53
CA GLU A 61 4.62 16.49 1.11
C GLU A 61 5.01 15.28 1.96
N TYR A 62 6.29 15.08 2.24
CA TYR A 62 6.76 14.03 3.15
C TYR A 62 6.18 14.16 4.56
N VAL A 63 6.16 15.37 5.14
CA VAL A 63 5.56 15.60 6.47
C VAL A 63 4.06 15.30 6.44
N SER A 64 3.37 15.71 5.38
CA SER A 64 1.94 15.42 5.17
C SER A 64 1.68 13.92 5.02
N PHE A 65 2.54 13.24 4.26
CA PHE A 65 2.55 11.80 4.03
C PHE A 65 2.70 11.04 5.35
N LEU A 66 3.77 11.33 6.07
CA LEU A 66 4.13 10.65 7.31
C LEU A 66 3.11 10.91 8.42
N SER A 67 2.55 12.12 8.52
CA SER A 67 1.56 12.46 9.54
C SER A 67 0.31 11.58 9.43
N LEU A 68 -0.18 11.35 8.21
CA LEU A 68 -1.31 10.43 7.98
C LEU A 68 -0.92 8.99 8.31
N LEU A 69 0.19 8.50 7.76
CA LEU A 69 0.59 7.11 7.93
C LEU A 69 0.87 6.78 9.41
N ALA A 70 1.50 7.70 10.14
CA ALA A 70 1.73 7.55 11.57
C ALA A 70 0.42 7.56 12.36
N ALA A 71 -0.52 8.45 12.06
CA ALA A 71 -1.83 8.48 12.70
C ALA A 71 -2.58 7.16 12.48
N LEU A 72 -2.68 6.69 11.24
CA LEU A 72 -3.33 5.42 10.90
C LEU A 72 -2.64 4.21 11.53
N PHE A 73 -1.30 4.18 11.55
CA PHE A 73 -0.53 3.12 12.18
C PHE A 73 -0.81 3.03 13.69
N VAL A 74 -0.79 4.17 14.39
CA VAL A 74 -1.06 4.23 15.83
C VAL A 74 -2.52 3.87 16.14
N ILE A 75 -3.49 4.42 15.40
CA ILE A 75 -4.92 4.12 15.57
C ILE A 75 -5.22 2.64 15.30
N SER A 76 -4.70 2.09 14.20
CA SER A 76 -4.91 0.68 13.85
C SER A 76 -4.21 -0.25 14.83
N GLY A 77 -3.01 0.09 15.29
CA GLY A 77 -2.31 -0.61 16.37
C GLY A 77 -3.05 -0.61 17.70
N GLY A 78 -3.94 0.36 17.91
CA GLY A 78 -4.83 0.43 19.05
C GLY A 78 -6.16 -0.29 18.89
N ILE A 79 -6.41 -0.99 17.78
CA ILE A 79 -7.60 -1.82 17.57
C ILE A 79 -7.17 -3.29 17.53
N GLU A 80 -7.66 -4.09 18.46
CA GLU A 80 -7.37 -5.53 18.50
C GLU A 80 -8.67 -6.32 18.32
N ILE A 81 -8.70 -7.16 17.29
CA ILE A 81 -9.80 -8.11 17.08
C ILE A 81 -9.44 -9.43 17.76
N ARG A 82 -10.16 -9.80 18.81
CA ARG A 82 -10.05 -11.08 19.54
C ARG A 82 -11.16 -12.04 19.13
N GLY A 83 -10.94 -13.33 19.40
CA GLY A 83 -11.80 -14.44 18.96
C GLY A 83 -11.29 -15.09 17.67
N SER A 84 -12.05 -16.05 17.17
CA SER A 84 -11.78 -16.78 15.93
C SER A 84 -13.05 -16.84 15.10
N LEU A 85 -12.97 -16.39 13.86
CA LEU A 85 -14.03 -16.57 12.89
C LEU A 85 -14.04 -18.03 12.40
N ALA A 86 -15.14 -18.43 11.76
CA ALA A 86 -15.19 -19.71 11.06
C ALA A 86 -14.14 -19.73 9.95
N GLY A 87 -13.37 -20.81 9.88
CA GLY A 87 -12.32 -21.01 8.88
C GLY A 87 -12.85 -21.66 7.60
N THR A 88 -14.12 -21.46 7.23
CA THR A 88 -14.71 -22.04 6.01
C THR A 88 -14.39 -21.19 4.77
N PRO A 89 -14.41 -21.74 3.55
CA PRO A 89 -14.11 -20.97 2.34
C PRO A 89 -14.94 -19.70 2.17
N LEU A 90 -16.25 -19.79 2.42
CA LEU A 90 -17.14 -18.64 2.32
C LEU A 90 -16.87 -17.60 3.41
N ALA A 91 -16.57 -18.02 4.64
CA ALA A 91 -16.22 -17.11 5.73
C ALA A 91 -14.89 -16.39 5.44
N ASN A 92 -13.89 -17.11 4.93
CA ASN A 92 -12.62 -16.52 4.50
C ASN A 92 -12.81 -15.54 3.35
N ALA A 93 -13.62 -15.86 2.34
CA ALA A 93 -13.93 -14.95 1.25
C ALA A 93 -14.63 -13.69 1.76
N GLY A 94 -15.57 -13.83 2.71
CA GLY A 94 -16.20 -12.70 3.40
C GLY A 94 -15.19 -11.83 4.16
N MET A 95 -14.21 -12.45 4.85
CA MET A 95 -13.14 -11.70 5.54
C MET A 95 -12.26 -10.93 4.55
N LEU A 96 -11.90 -11.53 3.42
CA LEU A 96 -11.12 -10.85 2.37
C LEU A 96 -11.91 -9.70 1.76
N ALA A 97 -13.21 -9.86 1.54
CA ALA A 97 -14.08 -8.80 1.04
C ALA A 97 -14.20 -7.64 2.04
N ILE A 98 -14.37 -7.94 3.33
CA ILE A 98 -14.35 -6.94 4.41
C ILE A 98 -12.99 -6.23 4.43
N GLY A 99 -11.88 -6.96 4.27
CA GLY A 99 -10.54 -6.40 4.19
C GLY A 99 -10.36 -5.46 3.00
N ALA A 100 -10.87 -5.82 1.83
CA ALA A 100 -10.84 -4.95 0.65
C ALA A 100 -11.61 -3.64 0.88
N VAL A 101 -12.77 -3.69 1.55
CA VAL A 101 -13.53 -2.48 1.91
C VAL A 101 -12.79 -1.66 2.96
N LEU A 102 -12.29 -2.30 4.02
CA LEU A 102 -11.55 -1.63 5.09
C LEU A 102 -10.27 -0.97 4.60
N ALA A 103 -9.60 -1.55 3.61
CA ALA A 103 -8.41 -0.94 3.00
C ALA A 103 -8.69 0.50 2.52
N ASN A 104 -9.88 0.77 1.97
CA ASN A 104 -10.29 2.12 1.54
C ASN A 104 -10.57 3.11 2.69
N VAL A 105 -10.65 2.65 3.93
CA VAL A 105 -10.97 3.50 5.09
C VAL A 105 -9.75 3.71 5.97
N ILE A 106 -8.92 2.68 6.11
CA ILE A 106 -7.80 2.67 7.07
C ILE A 106 -6.44 2.42 6.41
N GLY A 107 -6.41 2.35 5.08
CA GLY A 107 -5.25 1.99 4.28
C GLY A 107 -5.04 0.47 4.20
N THR A 108 -4.42 0.01 3.11
CA THR A 108 -4.00 -1.38 2.89
C THR A 108 -3.17 -1.91 4.05
N THR A 109 -2.20 -1.13 4.54
CA THR A 109 -1.36 -1.48 5.71
C THR A 109 -2.21 -1.68 6.97
N GLY A 110 -3.14 -0.76 7.27
CA GLY A 110 -3.98 -0.83 8.45
C GLY A 110 -4.93 -2.02 8.41
N ALA A 111 -5.59 -2.24 7.27
CA ALA A 111 -6.50 -3.36 7.05
C ALA A 111 -5.77 -4.70 7.13
N ALA A 112 -4.59 -4.79 6.52
CA ALA A 112 -3.76 -5.99 6.56
C ALA A 112 -3.37 -6.34 8.01
N MET A 113 -2.83 -5.39 8.77
CA MET A 113 -2.36 -5.62 10.15
C MET A 113 -3.51 -5.93 11.12
N LEU A 114 -4.68 -5.36 10.89
CA LEU A 114 -5.88 -5.61 11.67
C LEU A 114 -6.43 -7.03 11.45
N LEU A 115 -6.44 -7.50 10.19
CA LEU A 115 -7.15 -8.72 9.81
C LEU A 115 -6.26 -9.97 9.68
N ILE A 116 -4.95 -9.84 9.44
CA ILE A 116 -4.10 -11.01 9.17
C ILE A 116 -4.06 -12.00 10.34
N ARG A 117 -3.99 -11.52 11.58
CA ARG A 117 -3.95 -12.38 12.78
C ARG A 117 -5.25 -13.14 13.03
N PRO A 118 -6.45 -12.50 13.05
CA PRO A 118 -7.70 -13.26 13.15
C PRO A 118 -7.91 -14.19 11.95
N PHE A 119 -7.49 -13.81 10.75
CA PHE A 119 -7.57 -14.65 9.55
C PHE A 119 -6.72 -15.93 9.68
N LEU A 120 -5.48 -15.80 10.15
CA LEU A 120 -4.60 -16.95 10.41
C LEU A 120 -5.11 -17.83 11.56
N ARG A 121 -5.70 -17.25 12.62
CA ARG A 121 -6.29 -18.01 13.73
C ARG A 121 -7.50 -18.83 13.29
N ALA A 122 -8.39 -18.26 12.49
CA ALA A 122 -9.56 -18.96 11.94
C ALA A 122 -9.15 -20.20 11.13
N ASN A 123 -7.97 -20.14 10.49
CA ASN A 123 -7.46 -21.18 9.63
C ASN A 123 -6.34 -22.02 10.25
N ALA A 124 -6.10 -21.91 11.57
CA ALA A 124 -4.98 -22.56 12.25
C ALA A 124 -5.01 -24.10 12.16
N ARG A 125 -6.20 -24.69 11.98
CA ARG A 125 -6.40 -26.14 11.89
C ARG A 125 -6.21 -26.70 10.47
N ARG A 126 -6.09 -25.84 9.46
CA ARG A 126 -5.93 -26.26 8.06
C ARG A 126 -4.49 -26.67 7.77
N ARG A 127 -4.31 -27.68 6.90
CA ARG A 127 -2.97 -28.11 6.48
C ARG A 127 -2.41 -27.17 5.42
N THR A 128 -3.19 -26.84 4.40
CA THR A 128 -2.82 -25.86 3.37
C THR A 128 -3.31 -24.46 3.76
N ARG A 129 -2.34 -23.56 3.98
CA ARG A 129 -2.62 -22.18 4.45
C ARG A 129 -1.93 -21.11 3.60
N ALA A 130 -0.97 -21.48 2.74
CA ALA A 130 -0.19 -20.53 1.97
C ALA A 130 -1.05 -19.72 0.99
N HIS A 131 -1.98 -20.36 0.28
CA HIS A 131 -2.88 -19.68 -0.66
C HIS A 131 -3.78 -18.65 0.03
N LEU A 132 -4.20 -18.90 1.27
CA LEU A 132 -4.97 -17.95 2.07
C LEU A 132 -4.19 -16.64 2.22
N VAL A 133 -2.91 -16.73 2.56
CA VAL A 133 -2.04 -15.56 2.75
C VAL A 133 -1.72 -14.89 1.41
N VAL A 134 -1.50 -15.66 0.34
CA VAL A 134 -1.30 -15.10 -1.02
C VAL A 134 -2.49 -14.24 -1.42
N PHE A 135 -3.71 -14.77 -1.36
CA PHE A 135 -4.92 -14.00 -1.70
C PHE A 135 -5.17 -12.83 -0.74
N PHE A 136 -4.81 -12.97 0.53
CA PHE A 136 -4.84 -11.86 1.48
C PHE A 136 -3.92 -10.71 1.03
N ILE A 137 -2.73 -11.02 0.54
CA ILE A 137 -1.80 -10.01 0.00
C ILE A 137 -2.39 -9.36 -1.27
N LEU A 138 -2.86 -10.18 -2.24
CA LEU A 138 -3.41 -9.66 -3.51
C LEU A 138 -4.60 -8.72 -3.29
N ILE A 139 -5.50 -9.07 -2.37
CA ILE A 139 -6.76 -8.35 -2.13
C ILE A 139 -6.58 -7.27 -1.07
N VAL A 140 -6.25 -7.63 0.18
CA VAL A 140 -6.34 -6.70 1.32
C VAL A 140 -5.13 -5.76 1.37
N ALA A 141 -3.93 -6.27 1.06
CA ALA A 141 -2.70 -5.49 1.13
C ALA A 141 -2.42 -4.66 -0.13
N ASN A 142 -3.23 -4.80 -1.19
CA ASN A 142 -3.02 -4.12 -2.48
C ASN A 142 -4.34 -3.67 -3.12
N ALA A 143 -4.98 -4.52 -3.93
CA ALA A 143 -6.10 -4.15 -4.81
C ALA A 143 -7.32 -3.57 -4.07
N GLY A 144 -7.42 -3.81 -2.77
CA GLY A 144 -8.46 -3.27 -1.89
C GLY A 144 -8.39 -1.75 -1.74
N GLY A 145 -7.21 -1.13 -1.73
CA GLY A 145 -7.03 0.30 -1.37
C GLY A 145 -7.18 1.32 -2.50
N LEU A 146 -8.11 1.13 -3.44
CA LEU A 146 -8.18 1.95 -4.67
C LEU A 146 -9.19 3.12 -4.64
N LEU A 147 -10.13 3.12 -3.70
CA LEU A 147 -11.34 3.99 -3.75
C LEU A 147 -11.25 5.28 -2.95
N THR A 148 -10.20 5.48 -2.15
CA THR A 148 -9.98 6.73 -1.43
C THR A 148 -8.50 7.10 -1.44
N PRO A 149 -8.14 8.38 -1.22
CA PRO A 149 -6.75 8.77 -1.01
C PRO A 149 -6.11 8.10 0.21
N ILE A 150 -6.90 7.59 1.15
CA ILE A 150 -6.42 6.91 2.35
C ILE A 150 -6.02 5.46 2.03
N GLY A 151 -6.60 4.90 0.96
CA GLY A 151 -6.55 3.49 0.62
C GLY A 151 -5.14 2.96 0.42
N ASP A 152 -4.31 3.69 -0.32
CA ASP A 152 -2.94 3.29 -0.61
C ASP A 152 -2.05 4.53 -0.79
N PRO A 153 -0.73 4.46 -0.45
CA PRO A 153 0.20 5.58 -0.60
C PRO A 153 0.16 6.34 -1.94
N PRO A 154 0.08 5.69 -3.12
CA PRO A 154 -0.05 6.36 -4.42
C PRO A 154 -1.19 7.38 -4.46
N LEU A 155 -2.38 6.99 -3.99
CA LEU A 155 -3.57 7.84 -4.06
C LEU A 155 -3.48 9.00 -3.08
N TYR A 156 -2.82 8.79 -1.94
CA TYR A 156 -2.56 9.88 -1.01
C TYR A 156 -1.59 10.91 -1.59
N LEU A 157 -0.52 10.45 -2.25
CA LEU A 157 0.41 11.34 -2.96
C LEU A 157 -0.29 12.09 -4.08
N GLY A 158 -1.18 11.41 -4.81
CA GLY A 158 -2.08 12.03 -5.78
C GLY A 158 -2.85 13.20 -5.18
N PHE A 159 -3.50 12.95 -4.05
CA PHE A 159 -4.28 13.95 -3.33
C PHE A 159 -3.43 15.13 -2.81
N LEU A 160 -2.24 14.87 -2.26
CA LEU A 160 -1.32 15.92 -1.85
C LEU A 160 -0.89 16.82 -3.03
N LYS A 161 -0.80 16.23 -4.22
CA LYS A 161 -0.47 16.93 -5.47
C LYS A 161 -1.69 17.42 -6.27
N GLY A 162 -2.85 17.52 -5.63
CA GLY A 162 -4.00 18.23 -6.17
C GLY A 162 -5.08 17.36 -6.85
N VAL A 163 -4.97 16.03 -6.82
CA VAL A 163 -6.08 15.17 -7.23
C VAL A 163 -7.25 15.34 -6.23
N PRO A 164 -8.49 15.60 -6.68
CA PRO A 164 -9.64 15.73 -5.79
C PRO A 164 -9.88 14.46 -4.97
N PHE A 165 -10.37 14.59 -3.73
CA PHE A 165 -10.59 13.45 -2.83
C PHE A 165 -11.55 12.41 -3.44
N ASP A 166 -12.67 12.87 -3.98
CA ASP A 166 -13.74 12.08 -4.59
C ASP A 166 -13.37 11.47 -5.94
N TRP A 167 -12.30 11.96 -6.60
CA TRP A 167 -11.84 11.44 -7.88
C TRP A 167 -11.56 9.93 -7.83
N THR A 168 -10.96 9.46 -6.75
CA THR A 168 -10.61 8.04 -6.54
C THR A 168 -11.83 7.11 -6.55
N LEU A 169 -13.02 7.61 -6.17
CA LEU A 169 -14.27 6.83 -6.22
C LEU A 169 -14.65 6.42 -7.64
N ARG A 170 -14.14 7.12 -8.67
CA ARG A 170 -14.34 6.75 -10.08
C ARG A 170 -13.68 5.42 -10.44
N LEU A 171 -12.70 4.97 -9.64
CA LEU A 171 -12.01 3.70 -9.84
C LEU A 171 -12.82 2.48 -9.33
N TRP A 172 -14.09 2.67 -8.95
CA TRP A 172 -14.97 1.59 -8.47
C TRP A 172 -15.13 0.44 -9.47
N GLY A 173 -15.14 0.72 -10.78
CA GLY A 173 -15.25 -0.29 -11.83
C GLY A 173 -14.07 -1.27 -11.83
N PRO A 174 -12.83 -0.78 -12.06
CA PRO A 174 -11.62 -1.60 -11.96
C PRO A 174 -11.48 -2.28 -10.59
N TRP A 175 -11.76 -1.56 -9.50
CA TRP A 175 -11.70 -2.10 -8.14
C TRP A 175 -12.62 -3.30 -7.94
N LEU A 176 -13.89 -3.17 -8.33
CA LEU A 176 -14.90 -4.21 -8.17
C LEU A 176 -14.57 -5.42 -9.04
N PHE A 177 -14.14 -5.18 -10.28
CA PHE A 177 -13.77 -6.25 -11.20
C PHE A 177 -12.60 -7.08 -10.67
N VAL A 178 -11.51 -6.43 -10.25
CA VAL A 178 -10.31 -7.13 -9.76
C VAL A 178 -10.59 -7.84 -8.45
N ASN A 179 -11.13 -7.14 -7.43
CA ASN A 179 -11.42 -7.76 -6.14
C ASN A 179 -12.48 -8.86 -6.27
N GLY A 180 -13.54 -8.64 -7.05
CA GLY A 180 -14.60 -9.63 -7.29
C GLY A 180 -14.07 -10.89 -7.97
N THR A 181 -13.21 -10.73 -8.99
CA THR A 181 -12.58 -11.87 -9.68
C THR A 181 -11.64 -12.63 -8.75
N LEU A 182 -10.81 -11.92 -7.98
CA LEU A 182 -9.90 -12.56 -7.03
C LEU A 182 -10.64 -13.27 -5.90
N LEU A 183 -11.74 -12.71 -5.39
CA LEU A 183 -12.60 -13.35 -4.39
C LEU A 183 -13.26 -14.62 -4.92
N LEU A 184 -13.71 -14.60 -6.19
CA LEU A 184 -14.25 -15.78 -6.86
C LEU A 184 -13.17 -16.86 -7.02
N LEU A 185 -12.01 -16.51 -7.57
CA LEU A 185 -10.87 -17.44 -7.74
C LEU A 185 -10.43 -18.00 -6.40
N PHE A 186 -10.30 -17.15 -5.38
CA PHE A 186 -10.01 -17.54 -4.00
C PHE A 186 -10.99 -18.59 -3.51
N ASN A 187 -12.30 -18.31 -3.58
CA ASN A 187 -13.33 -19.19 -3.04
C ASN A 187 -13.34 -20.55 -3.76
N LEU A 188 -13.14 -20.57 -5.08
CA LEU A 188 -13.05 -21.82 -5.86
C LEU A 188 -11.82 -22.65 -5.48
N ILE A 189 -10.65 -22.02 -5.39
CA ILE A 189 -9.39 -22.69 -5.01
C ILE A 189 -9.48 -23.17 -3.56
N ASP A 190 -10.01 -22.35 -2.65
CA ASP A 190 -10.11 -22.68 -1.23
C ASP A 190 -11.07 -23.84 -0.99
N GLN A 191 -12.23 -23.86 -1.67
CA GLN A 191 -13.15 -25.00 -1.64
C GLN A 191 -12.49 -26.27 -2.16
N PHE A 192 -11.76 -26.20 -3.27
CA PHE A 192 -11.07 -27.36 -3.82
C PHE A 192 -10.05 -27.94 -2.82
N LEU A 193 -9.23 -27.08 -2.21
CA LEU A 193 -8.20 -27.49 -1.26
C LEU A 193 -8.79 -28.07 0.03
N VAL A 194 -9.82 -27.42 0.62
CA VAL A 194 -10.49 -27.94 1.82
C VAL A 194 -11.16 -29.27 1.55
N ASN A 195 -11.88 -29.39 0.44
CA ASN A 195 -12.55 -30.65 0.08
C ASN A 195 -11.53 -31.78 -0.15
N ARG A 196 -10.35 -31.46 -0.67
CA ARG A 196 -9.25 -32.42 -0.80
C ARG A 196 -8.70 -32.84 0.57
N GLU A 197 -8.48 -31.89 1.48
CA GLU A 197 -8.03 -32.17 2.85
C GLU A 197 -9.02 -33.06 3.61
N GLU A 198 -10.31 -32.72 3.58
CA GLU A 198 -11.38 -33.48 4.22
C GLU A 198 -11.45 -34.92 3.69
N ARG A 199 -11.28 -35.12 2.38
CA ARG A 199 -11.27 -36.46 1.76
C ARG A 199 -10.06 -37.29 2.18
N SER A 200 -8.91 -36.66 2.38
CA SER A 200 -7.68 -37.35 2.79
C SER A 200 -7.69 -37.78 4.25
N ASP A 201 -8.50 -37.15 5.11
CA ASP A 201 -8.54 -37.46 6.55
C ASP A 201 -9.95 -37.34 7.16
N ARG A 202 -10.89 -38.11 6.61
CA ARG A 202 -12.32 -38.11 6.99
C ARG A 202 -12.57 -38.37 8.48
N ALA A 203 -11.63 -38.99 9.19
CA ALA A 203 -11.77 -39.30 10.61
C ALA A 203 -11.73 -38.05 11.50
N THR A 204 -11.19 -36.93 11.01
CA THR A 204 -11.00 -35.71 11.79
C THR A 204 -12.20 -34.76 11.78
N GLY A 205 -13.10 -34.87 10.80
CA GLY A 205 -14.25 -33.96 10.65
C GLY A 205 -13.80 -32.49 10.55
N LEU A 206 -12.88 -32.17 9.64
CA LEU A 206 -12.24 -30.86 9.56
C LEU A 206 -13.27 -29.74 9.37
N MET A 207 -14.31 -29.97 8.57
CA MET A 207 -15.38 -28.99 8.37
C MET A 207 -16.10 -28.60 9.68
N ASP A 208 -16.41 -29.56 10.53
CA ASP A 208 -17.05 -29.29 11.83
C ASP A 208 -16.12 -28.46 12.74
N GLN A 209 -14.81 -28.73 12.66
CA GLN A 209 -13.81 -27.95 13.38
C GLN A 209 -13.65 -26.52 12.84
N LEU A 210 -13.87 -26.29 11.54
CA LEU A 210 -13.79 -24.99 10.90
C LEU A 210 -15.04 -24.13 11.12
N ILE A 211 -16.20 -24.74 11.33
CA ILE A 211 -17.45 -24.04 11.68
C ILE A 211 -17.39 -23.51 13.12
N ALA A 212 -16.66 -24.19 14.00
CA ALA A 212 -16.45 -23.76 15.37
C ALA A 212 -15.79 -22.37 15.40
N HIS A 213 -16.51 -21.39 15.95
CA HIS A 213 -16.07 -20.01 16.07
C HIS A 213 -16.15 -19.55 17.53
N GLN A 214 -15.33 -18.56 17.87
CA GLN A 214 -15.39 -17.86 19.14
C GLN A 214 -15.98 -16.46 18.92
N PRO A 215 -16.77 -15.94 19.86
CA PRO A 215 -17.38 -14.63 19.71
C PRO A 215 -16.32 -13.55 19.49
N LEU A 216 -16.49 -12.77 18.42
CA LEU A 216 -15.59 -11.67 18.10
C LEU A 216 -15.67 -10.58 19.17
N HIS A 217 -14.51 -10.21 19.69
CA HIS A 217 -14.38 -9.11 20.64
C HIS A 217 -13.45 -8.06 20.06
N VAL A 218 -13.97 -6.88 19.77
CA VAL A 218 -13.16 -5.73 19.37
C VAL A 218 -12.73 -4.99 20.63
N ALA A 219 -11.44 -5.07 20.97
CA ALA A 219 -10.82 -4.24 21.98
C ALA A 219 -10.32 -2.94 21.33
N GLY A 220 -10.24 -1.85 22.13
CA GLY A 220 -9.79 -0.56 21.61
C GLY A 220 -10.83 0.19 20.76
N LYS A 221 -12.13 -0.07 20.96
CA LYS A 221 -13.25 0.58 20.23
C LYS A 221 -13.19 2.11 20.21
N ARG A 222 -12.50 2.74 21.18
CA ARG A 222 -12.24 4.19 21.22
C ARG A 222 -11.47 4.71 20.01
N ASN A 223 -10.75 3.84 19.30
CA ASN A 223 -10.02 4.18 18.08
C ASN A 223 -10.92 4.27 16.84
N LEU A 224 -12.12 3.69 16.85
CA LEU A 224 -13.08 3.79 15.74
C LEU A 224 -13.52 5.25 15.46
N PRO A 225 -13.94 6.05 16.46
CA PRO A 225 -14.24 7.46 16.22
C PRO A 225 -12.99 8.29 15.86
N LEU A 226 -11.81 7.93 16.38
CA LEU A 226 -10.55 8.62 16.01
C LEU A 226 -10.18 8.37 14.54
N LEU A 227 -10.43 7.17 14.04
CA LEU A 227 -10.29 6.85 12.63
C LEU A 227 -11.25 7.68 11.77
N ALA A 228 -12.52 7.81 12.18
CA ALA A 228 -13.47 8.69 11.49
C ALA A 228 -13.00 10.15 11.51
N ALA A 229 -12.34 10.60 12.60
CA ALA A 229 -11.75 11.93 12.67
C ALA A 229 -10.59 12.12 11.67
N VAL A 230 -9.75 11.11 11.42
CA VAL A 230 -8.73 11.15 10.37
C VAL A 230 -9.36 11.37 8.99
N VAL A 231 -10.42 10.62 8.68
CA VAL A 231 -11.18 10.80 7.42
C VAL A 231 -11.74 12.22 7.33
N ALA A 232 -12.32 12.73 8.40
CA ALA A 232 -12.87 14.09 8.44
C ALA A 232 -11.79 15.16 8.20
N VAL A 233 -10.59 15.03 8.78
CA VAL A 233 -9.47 15.95 8.53
C VAL A 233 -9.10 15.99 7.05
N LEU A 234 -9.05 14.82 6.40
CA LEU A 234 -8.71 14.74 4.97
C LEU A 234 -9.82 15.26 4.07
N LEU A 235 -11.10 15.02 4.41
CA LEU A 235 -12.23 15.61 3.69
C LEU A 235 -12.22 17.14 3.77
N VAL A 236 -11.94 17.70 4.94
CA VAL A 236 -11.80 19.16 5.12
C VAL A 236 -10.61 19.68 4.32
N LYS A 237 -9.45 19.01 4.36
CA LYS A 237 -8.28 19.36 3.55
C LYS A 237 -8.56 19.32 2.05
N GLY A 238 -9.42 18.39 1.60
CA GLY A 238 -9.76 18.22 0.19
C GLY A 238 -10.80 19.21 -0.33
N THR A 239 -11.65 19.75 0.55
CA THR A 239 -12.77 20.64 0.18
C THR A 239 -12.49 22.11 0.48
N HIS A 240 -11.60 22.39 1.43
CA HIS A 240 -11.24 23.73 1.84
C HIS A 240 -9.73 23.98 1.70
N PRO A 241 -9.30 25.22 1.40
CA PRO A 241 -7.89 25.59 1.36
C PRO A 241 -7.33 25.67 2.79
N VAL A 242 -6.95 24.53 3.35
CA VAL A 242 -6.32 24.45 4.67
C VAL A 242 -4.81 24.62 4.53
N PRO A 243 -4.16 25.53 5.27
CA PRO A 243 -2.71 25.73 5.18
C PRO A 243 -1.95 24.50 5.69
N PHE A 244 -0.77 24.27 5.10
CA PHE A 244 0.19 23.26 5.57
C PHE A 244 0.49 23.44 7.06
N GLY A 245 0.58 22.33 7.79
CA GLY A 245 0.84 22.28 9.23
C GLY A 245 -0.44 22.09 10.05
N VAL A 246 -1.59 22.57 9.59
CA VAL A 246 -2.87 22.41 10.33
C VAL A 246 -3.40 20.98 10.26
N PRO A 247 -3.59 20.36 9.08
CA PRO A 247 -4.01 18.96 8.99
C PRO A 247 -2.98 18.02 9.63
N GLU A 248 -1.69 18.30 9.47
CA GLU A 248 -0.61 17.48 9.99
C GLU A 248 -0.57 17.51 11.52
N ALA A 249 -0.73 18.69 12.13
CA ALA A 249 -0.87 18.81 13.58
C ALA A 249 -2.15 18.12 14.11
N ALA A 250 -3.27 18.23 13.39
CA ALA A 250 -4.51 17.54 13.76
C ALA A 250 -4.35 16.01 13.72
N LEU A 251 -3.74 15.47 12.66
CA LEU A 251 -3.43 14.04 12.53
C LEU A 251 -2.48 13.58 13.65
N GLY A 252 -1.43 14.36 13.94
CA GLY A 252 -0.53 14.10 15.05
C GLY A 252 -1.24 14.07 16.40
N ALA A 253 -2.15 15.03 16.65
CA ALA A 253 -2.94 15.09 17.87
C ALA A 253 -3.91 13.89 18.00
N ILE A 254 -4.57 13.48 16.91
CA ILE A 254 -5.45 12.30 16.89
C ILE A 254 -4.63 11.03 17.17
N GLY A 255 -3.47 10.87 16.53
CA GLY A 255 -2.57 9.75 16.78
C GLY A 255 -2.07 9.70 18.23
N TYR A 256 -1.66 10.86 18.77
CA TYR A 256 -1.27 10.97 20.17
C TYR A 256 -2.41 10.61 21.13
N LEU A 257 -3.63 11.10 20.85
CA LEU A 257 -4.81 10.80 21.65
C LEU A 257 -5.15 9.30 21.61
N SER A 258 -5.07 8.66 20.44
CA SER A 258 -5.20 7.22 20.28
C SER A 258 -4.22 6.47 21.19
N TYR A 259 -2.93 6.81 21.11
CA TYR A 259 -1.90 6.15 21.91
C TYR A 259 -2.14 6.30 23.41
N ARG A 260 -2.63 7.47 23.85
CA ARG A 260 -2.92 7.77 25.27
C ARG A 260 -4.19 7.10 25.78
N LEU A 261 -5.25 7.04 24.97
CA LEU A 261 -6.54 6.49 25.37
C LEU A 261 -6.60 4.96 25.28
N THR A 262 -5.71 4.35 24.51
CA THR A 262 -5.67 2.91 24.29
C THR A 262 -5.00 2.19 25.46
N PRO A 263 -5.65 1.19 26.09
CA PRO A 263 -5.03 0.39 27.14
C PRO A 263 -3.78 -0.35 26.65
N ARG A 264 -2.72 -0.41 27.48
CA ARG A 264 -1.46 -1.11 27.13
C ARG A 264 -1.68 -2.56 26.71
N ALA A 265 -2.60 -3.27 27.35
CA ALA A 265 -2.94 -4.65 27.00
C ALA A 265 -3.39 -4.84 25.54
N VAL A 266 -3.96 -3.81 24.91
CA VAL A 266 -4.35 -3.83 23.48
C VAL A 266 -3.11 -3.67 22.60
N HIS A 267 -2.22 -2.73 22.94
CA HIS A 267 -0.93 -2.56 22.26
C HIS A 267 -0.06 -3.83 22.37
N ASP A 268 0.00 -4.44 23.56
CA ASP A 268 0.76 -5.67 23.80
C ASP A 268 0.16 -6.83 23.00
N GLY A 269 -1.18 -6.99 22.99
CA GLY A 269 -1.87 -7.98 22.16
C GLY A 269 -1.56 -7.79 20.66
N ASN A 270 -1.40 -6.54 20.22
CA ASN A 270 -1.02 -6.21 18.86
C ASN A 270 0.49 -6.19 18.60
N HIS A 271 1.34 -6.46 19.59
CA HIS A 271 2.80 -6.34 19.50
C HIS A 271 3.23 -4.96 18.95
N PHE A 272 2.52 -3.92 19.36
CA PHE A 272 2.72 -2.57 18.85
C PHE A 272 4.08 -2.02 19.30
N THR A 273 4.86 -1.55 18.34
CA THR A 273 6.11 -0.82 18.57
C THR A 273 6.22 0.32 17.56
N PHE A 274 7.01 1.35 17.88
CA PHE A 274 7.27 2.45 16.94
C PHE A 274 8.33 2.12 15.88
N GLY A 275 9.00 0.96 15.99
CA GLY A 275 10.06 0.54 15.07
C GLY A 275 9.64 0.50 13.59
N PRO A 276 8.49 -0.10 13.25
CA PRO A 276 7.98 -0.12 11.87
C PRO A 276 7.75 1.27 11.29
N ILE A 277 6.98 2.13 11.98
CA ILE A 277 6.70 3.48 11.49
C ILE A 277 7.95 4.37 11.43
N ALA A 278 8.89 4.20 12.36
CA ALA A 278 10.19 4.89 12.30
C ALA A 278 11.03 4.43 11.10
N SER A 279 11.01 3.14 10.76
CA SER A 279 11.70 2.62 9.57
C SER A 279 11.11 3.21 8.30
N VAL A 280 9.77 3.28 8.21
CA VAL A 280 9.08 3.90 7.09
C VAL A 280 9.41 5.39 6.99
N ALA A 281 9.38 6.12 8.10
CA ALA A 281 9.75 7.54 8.14
C ALA A 281 11.15 7.79 7.55
N VAL A 282 12.15 7.02 7.99
CA VAL A 282 13.53 7.17 7.52
C VAL A 282 13.65 6.87 6.03
N ILE A 283 13.07 5.75 5.56
CA ILE A 283 13.15 5.37 4.14
C ILE A 283 12.45 6.41 3.26
N PHE A 284 11.23 6.80 3.61
CA PHE A 284 10.47 7.76 2.81
C PHE A 284 11.09 9.16 2.85
N ALA A 285 11.71 9.59 3.95
CA ALA A 285 12.46 10.85 3.95
C ALA A 285 13.54 10.87 2.86
N GLY A 286 14.28 9.77 2.71
CA GLY A 286 15.25 9.60 1.65
C GLY A 286 14.63 9.60 0.26
N ILE A 287 13.52 8.87 0.08
CA ILE A 287 12.83 8.78 -1.21
C ILE A 287 12.31 10.16 -1.64
N PHE A 288 11.64 10.91 -0.77
CA PHE A 288 11.12 12.25 -1.09
C PHE A 288 12.21 13.23 -1.49
N VAL A 289 13.31 13.27 -0.74
CA VAL A 289 14.46 14.10 -1.09
C VAL A 289 15.04 13.69 -2.44
N THR A 290 15.32 12.41 -2.62
CA THR A 290 16.02 11.92 -3.81
C THR A 290 15.16 11.87 -5.06
N MET A 291 13.82 11.78 -4.94
CA MET A 291 12.92 11.66 -6.11
C MET A 291 12.76 12.97 -6.90
N THR A 292 12.98 14.13 -6.28
CA THR A 292 12.75 15.45 -6.90
C THR A 292 13.43 15.58 -8.27
N GLN A 293 14.71 15.22 -8.35
CA GLN A 293 15.50 15.26 -9.59
C GLN A 293 15.01 14.27 -10.67
N PRO A 294 14.85 12.96 -10.37
CA PRO A 294 14.23 12.02 -11.29
C PRO A 294 12.88 12.48 -11.84
N LEU A 295 12.01 13.05 -11.01
CA LEU A 295 10.70 13.50 -11.47
C LEU A 295 10.84 14.63 -12.50
N LEU A 296 11.70 15.62 -12.26
CA LEU A 296 11.98 16.68 -13.23
C LEU A 296 12.59 16.13 -14.53
N LEU A 297 13.52 15.18 -14.42
CA LEU A 297 14.14 14.54 -15.58
C LEU A 297 13.13 13.76 -16.43
N LEU A 298 12.25 13.00 -15.77
CA LEU A 298 11.17 12.25 -16.43
C LEU A 298 10.16 13.17 -17.11
N ASN A 299 9.80 14.29 -16.46
CA ASN A 299 8.88 15.27 -17.03
C ASN A 299 9.45 15.91 -18.31
N THR A 300 10.71 16.33 -18.24
CA THR A 300 11.40 17.00 -19.37
C THR A 300 11.66 16.06 -20.55
N HIS A 301 11.89 14.77 -20.30
CA HIS A 301 12.15 13.77 -21.35
C HIS A 301 10.92 12.90 -21.64
N ALA A 302 9.73 13.34 -21.25
CA ALA A 302 8.52 12.51 -21.30
C ALA A 302 8.14 12.07 -22.72
N ALA A 303 8.51 12.87 -23.73
CA ALA A 303 8.31 12.55 -25.15
C ALA A 303 9.15 11.34 -25.61
N ASP A 304 10.30 11.09 -24.99
CA ASP A 304 11.24 10.03 -25.41
C ASP A 304 10.91 8.66 -24.79
N ILE A 305 10.00 8.61 -23.81
CA ILE A 305 9.69 7.39 -23.04
C ILE A 305 8.77 6.43 -23.81
N GLY A 306 8.08 6.92 -24.85
CA GLY A 306 7.30 6.07 -25.78
C GLY A 306 5.99 5.50 -25.22
N LEU A 307 5.46 6.08 -24.14
CA LEU A 307 4.15 5.75 -23.58
C LEU A 307 3.11 6.74 -24.12
N HIS A 308 2.05 6.28 -24.74
CA HIS A 308 1.02 7.12 -25.36
C HIS A 308 -0.40 6.71 -24.99
N GLN A 309 -0.60 5.45 -24.59
CA GLN A 309 -1.92 4.87 -24.36
C GLN A 309 -2.10 4.47 -22.89
N PRO A 310 -3.33 4.56 -22.33
CA PRO A 310 -3.60 4.18 -20.93
C PRO A 310 -3.10 2.78 -20.57
N TRP A 311 -3.29 1.77 -21.42
CA TRP A 311 -2.78 0.42 -21.13
C TRP A 311 -1.26 0.36 -20.96
N GLN A 312 -0.51 1.16 -21.72
CA GLN A 312 0.95 1.19 -21.61
C GLN A 312 1.37 1.73 -20.26
N TYR A 313 0.69 2.79 -19.79
CA TYR A 313 0.88 3.32 -18.46
C TYR A 313 0.48 2.34 -17.37
N PHE A 314 -0.67 1.66 -17.49
CA PHE A 314 -1.11 0.63 -16.54
C PHE A 314 -0.07 -0.47 -16.34
N TRP A 315 0.47 -1.02 -17.44
CA TRP A 315 1.48 -2.07 -17.39
C TRP A 315 2.86 -1.56 -16.96
N ALA A 316 3.30 -0.40 -17.47
CA ALA A 316 4.62 0.14 -17.12
C ALA A 316 4.69 0.57 -15.65
N SER A 317 3.66 1.29 -15.17
CA SER A 317 3.57 1.63 -13.74
C SER A 317 3.44 0.39 -12.90
N GLY A 318 2.61 -0.57 -13.28
CA GLY A 318 2.44 -1.77 -12.48
C GLY A 318 3.67 -2.68 -12.44
N ALA A 319 4.37 -2.84 -13.56
CA ALA A 319 5.63 -3.61 -13.63
C ALA A 319 6.68 -3.01 -12.70
N LEU A 320 6.88 -1.68 -12.72
CA LEU A 320 7.82 -1.03 -11.82
C LEU A 320 7.37 -1.17 -10.35
N SER A 321 6.07 -0.97 -10.09
CA SER A 321 5.47 -1.06 -8.76
C SER A 321 5.66 -2.42 -8.11
N SER A 322 5.70 -3.49 -8.92
CA SER A 322 5.98 -4.83 -8.43
C SER A 322 7.35 -5.01 -7.79
N THR A 323 8.28 -4.05 -7.95
CA THR A 323 9.68 -4.16 -7.50
C THR A 323 10.21 -2.96 -6.71
N LEU A 324 9.57 -1.79 -6.76
CA LEU A 324 10.21 -0.51 -6.40
C LEU A 324 9.39 0.39 -5.45
N ASP A 325 8.35 -0.15 -4.81
CA ASP A 325 7.31 0.56 -4.04
C ASP A 325 6.27 1.30 -4.91
N ASN A 326 5.01 1.27 -4.48
CA ASN A 326 3.89 1.83 -5.22
C ASN A 326 3.94 3.35 -5.32
N ALA A 327 4.33 4.03 -4.24
CA ALA A 327 4.24 5.49 -4.14
C ALA A 327 5.23 6.22 -5.07
N PRO A 328 6.54 5.88 -5.07
CA PRO A 328 7.50 6.49 -5.99
C PRO A 328 7.21 6.15 -7.44
N THR A 329 6.74 4.92 -7.70
CA THR A 329 6.31 4.48 -9.02
C THR A 329 5.17 5.34 -9.55
N TYR A 330 4.13 5.57 -8.76
CA TYR A 330 3.01 6.42 -9.13
C TYR A 330 3.49 7.81 -9.56
N LEU A 331 4.32 8.48 -8.73
CA LEU A 331 4.82 9.82 -9.04
C LEU A 331 5.71 9.86 -10.28
N ALA A 332 6.53 8.83 -10.51
CA ALA A 332 7.37 8.74 -11.69
C ALA A 332 6.51 8.73 -12.96
N PHE A 333 5.49 7.86 -13.03
CA PHE A 333 4.65 7.77 -14.23
C PHE A 333 3.69 8.94 -14.37
N THR A 334 3.19 9.54 -13.29
CA THR A 334 2.39 10.75 -13.40
C THR A 334 3.22 11.95 -13.85
N SER A 335 4.51 12.00 -13.50
CA SER A 335 5.44 13.01 -14.02
C SER A 335 5.64 12.89 -15.52
N VAL A 336 5.78 11.65 -16.04
CA VAL A 336 5.83 11.38 -17.48
C VAL A 336 4.53 11.80 -18.15
N ALA A 337 3.37 11.38 -17.64
CA ALA A 337 2.08 11.73 -18.20
C ALA A 337 1.84 13.25 -18.21
N ALA A 338 2.24 13.96 -17.15
CA ALA A 338 2.19 15.41 -17.08
C ALA A 338 3.08 16.06 -18.15
N GLY A 339 4.32 15.58 -18.31
CA GLY A 339 5.28 16.13 -19.28
C GLY A 339 4.79 16.00 -20.71
N GLN A 340 4.15 14.88 -21.06
CA GLN A 340 3.56 14.67 -22.38
C GLN A 340 2.41 15.64 -22.71
N LEU A 341 1.75 16.16 -21.68
CA LEU A 341 0.68 17.15 -21.81
C LEU A 341 1.19 18.59 -21.62
N GLY A 342 2.50 18.79 -21.54
CA GLY A 342 3.12 20.10 -21.33
C GLY A 342 2.90 20.67 -19.92
N ILE A 343 2.57 19.81 -18.95
CA ILE A 343 2.35 20.18 -17.55
C ILE A 343 3.67 20.00 -16.80
N GLY A 344 4.21 21.12 -16.30
CA GLY A 344 5.42 21.11 -15.47
C GLY A 344 5.16 20.55 -14.08
N VAL A 345 6.08 19.74 -13.58
CA VAL A 345 6.01 19.16 -12.21
C VAL A 345 6.59 20.07 -11.13
N ASP A 346 7.05 21.27 -11.51
CA ASP A 346 7.49 22.32 -10.57
C ASP A 346 6.31 22.85 -9.75
N ASP A 347 5.08 22.80 -10.29
CA ASP A 347 3.87 23.08 -9.52
C ASP A 347 3.62 21.93 -8.53
N PRO A 348 3.60 22.17 -7.20
CA PRO A 348 3.31 21.15 -6.21
C PRO A 348 1.92 20.50 -6.42
N LYS A 349 1.01 21.15 -7.14
CA LYS A 349 -0.33 20.67 -7.46
C LYS A 349 -0.54 20.29 -8.93
N TYR A 350 0.53 19.93 -9.65
CA TYR A 350 0.46 19.62 -11.09
C TYR A 350 -0.56 18.52 -11.46
N LEU A 351 -0.92 17.60 -10.55
CA LEU A 351 -1.93 16.58 -10.84
C LEU A 351 -3.34 17.15 -10.92
N ALA A 352 -3.61 18.31 -10.33
CA ALA A 352 -4.87 19.01 -10.55
C ALA A 352 -5.04 19.38 -12.04
N ALA A 353 -3.97 19.86 -12.68
CA ALA A 353 -3.95 20.14 -14.12
C ALA A 353 -4.05 18.84 -14.95
N LEU A 354 -3.36 17.77 -14.51
CA LEU A 354 -3.42 16.47 -15.19
C LEU A 354 -4.84 15.90 -15.22
N VAL A 355 -5.55 15.94 -14.08
CA VAL A 355 -6.93 15.46 -13.97
C VAL A 355 -7.93 16.34 -14.73
N ALA A 356 -7.65 17.63 -14.87
CA ALA A 356 -8.51 18.54 -15.62
C ALA A 356 -8.49 18.25 -17.14
N ALA A 357 -7.40 17.68 -17.65
CA ALA A 357 -7.30 17.25 -19.04
C ALA A 357 -7.95 15.86 -19.24
N PRO A 358 -8.86 15.66 -20.21
CA PRO A 358 -9.50 14.35 -20.44
C PRO A 358 -8.52 13.19 -20.61
N THR A 359 -7.50 13.37 -21.47
CA THR A 359 -6.43 12.38 -21.66
C THR A 359 -5.63 12.16 -20.37
N GLY A 360 -5.28 13.24 -19.66
CA GLY A 360 -4.53 13.13 -18.41
C GLY A 360 -5.29 12.39 -17.31
N ASN A 361 -6.62 12.56 -17.25
CA ASN A 361 -7.50 11.84 -16.34
C ASN A 361 -7.52 10.33 -16.62
N GLU A 362 -7.54 9.91 -17.90
CA GLU A 362 -7.46 8.50 -18.30
C GLU A 362 -6.08 7.89 -17.97
N LEU A 363 -5.00 8.61 -18.26
CA LEU A 363 -3.64 8.21 -17.91
C LEU A 363 -3.50 8.05 -16.39
N LEU A 364 -4.03 9.00 -15.61
CA LEU A 364 -3.97 8.93 -14.15
C LEU A 364 -4.71 7.72 -13.60
N ALA A 365 -5.87 7.38 -14.15
CA ALA A 365 -6.62 6.19 -13.75
C ALA A 365 -5.82 4.91 -14.02
N ALA A 366 -5.18 4.81 -15.18
CA ALA A 366 -4.32 3.69 -15.54
C ALA A 366 -3.09 3.58 -14.61
N ILE A 367 -2.40 4.69 -14.34
CA ILE A 367 -1.23 4.73 -13.45
C ILE A 367 -1.62 4.35 -12.03
N ALA A 368 -2.73 4.91 -11.51
CA ALA A 368 -3.26 4.61 -10.19
C ALA A 368 -3.57 3.10 -10.04
N CYS A 369 -4.30 2.53 -11.01
CA CYS A 369 -4.63 1.10 -10.97
C CYS A 369 -3.39 0.22 -11.11
N GLY A 370 -2.47 0.55 -12.01
CA GLY A 370 -1.24 -0.21 -12.20
C GLY A 370 -0.37 -0.22 -10.95
N ALA A 371 -0.11 0.96 -10.38
CA ALA A 371 0.70 1.11 -9.17
C ALA A 371 0.08 0.38 -7.97
N VAL A 372 -1.22 0.55 -7.71
CA VAL A 372 -1.86 -0.07 -6.54
C VAL A 372 -2.02 -1.59 -6.70
N MET A 373 -2.44 -2.08 -7.87
CA MET A 373 -2.78 -3.49 -8.05
C MET A 373 -1.56 -4.39 -8.26
N MET A 374 -0.55 -3.95 -9.01
CA MET A 374 0.58 -4.81 -9.39
C MET A 374 1.72 -4.80 -8.36
N GLY A 375 1.66 -3.92 -7.35
CA GLY A 375 2.52 -4.02 -6.16
C GLY A 375 2.41 -5.38 -5.45
N SER A 376 1.33 -6.11 -5.66
CA SER A 376 1.12 -7.44 -5.08
C SER A 376 1.92 -8.56 -5.75
N LEU A 377 2.52 -8.32 -6.92
CA LEU A 377 3.17 -9.36 -7.73
C LEU A 377 4.45 -9.89 -7.11
N THR A 378 5.08 -9.16 -6.19
CA THR A 378 6.22 -9.66 -5.41
C THR A 378 6.09 -9.26 -3.93
N TYR A 379 6.85 -9.92 -3.04
CA TYR A 379 6.86 -9.51 -1.64
C TYR A 379 7.47 -8.10 -1.45
N ILE A 380 8.43 -7.70 -2.28
CA ILE A 380 9.10 -6.40 -2.14
C ILE A 380 8.35 -5.26 -2.84
N GLY A 381 7.22 -5.55 -3.49
CA GLY A 381 6.44 -4.54 -4.18
C GLY A 381 5.91 -3.46 -3.25
N ASN A 382 5.60 -3.78 -1.99
CA ASN A 382 5.35 -2.80 -0.94
C ASN A 382 5.54 -3.37 0.49
N GLY A 383 5.57 -2.48 1.48
CA GLY A 383 5.70 -2.82 2.90
C GLY A 383 4.62 -3.79 3.43
N PRO A 384 3.32 -3.58 3.17
CA PRO A 384 2.25 -4.49 3.59
C PRO A 384 2.47 -5.96 3.21
N ASN A 385 3.00 -6.25 2.02
CA ASN A 385 3.26 -7.61 1.56
C ASN A 385 4.26 -8.34 2.47
N LEU A 386 5.38 -7.68 2.80
CA LEU A 386 6.40 -8.22 3.71
C LEU A 386 5.85 -8.40 5.12
N MET A 387 5.13 -7.40 5.65
CA MET A 387 4.55 -7.49 6.98
C MET A 387 3.57 -8.66 7.11
N VAL A 388 2.73 -8.88 6.08
CA VAL A 388 1.80 -10.02 6.04
C VAL A 388 2.56 -11.35 5.99
N LYS A 389 3.60 -11.45 5.15
CA LYS A 389 4.47 -12.63 5.06
C LYS A 389 5.12 -12.95 6.41
N GLU A 390 5.74 -11.97 7.06
CA GLU A 390 6.41 -12.14 8.35
C GLU A 390 5.45 -12.62 9.44
N VAL A 391 4.25 -12.02 9.53
CA VAL A 391 3.23 -12.44 10.50
C VAL A 391 2.77 -13.88 10.23
N ALA A 392 2.64 -14.27 8.95
CA ALA A 392 2.28 -15.63 8.57
C ALA A 392 3.37 -16.64 8.93
N GLU A 393 4.64 -16.35 8.62
CA GLU A 393 5.79 -17.21 8.95
C GLU A 393 5.97 -17.36 10.46
N HIS A 394 5.84 -16.27 11.24
CA HIS A 394 5.89 -16.33 12.70
C HIS A 394 4.77 -17.19 13.31
N ARG A 395 3.64 -17.36 12.60
CA ARG A 395 2.53 -18.25 12.97
C ARG A 395 2.66 -19.66 12.35
N GLY A 396 3.83 -19.99 11.83
CA GLY A 396 4.17 -21.30 11.29
C GLY A 396 3.46 -21.63 9.97
N VAL A 397 3.05 -20.63 9.19
CA VAL A 397 2.60 -20.85 7.80
C VAL A 397 3.85 -20.95 6.91
N PRO A 398 4.04 -22.07 6.17
CA PRO A 398 5.16 -22.21 5.25
C PRO A 398 4.92 -21.35 4.00
N MET A 399 5.29 -20.08 4.06
CA MET A 399 5.15 -19.16 2.95
C MET A 399 6.08 -19.56 1.79
N PRO A 400 5.64 -19.44 0.53
CA PRO A 400 6.52 -19.65 -0.61
C PRO A 400 7.68 -18.66 -0.56
N HIS A 401 8.88 -19.10 -0.97
CA HIS A 401 10.03 -18.21 -1.15
C HIS A 401 9.75 -17.18 -2.26
N PHE A 402 10.59 -16.14 -2.35
CA PHE A 402 10.37 -14.98 -3.21
C PHE A 402 9.92 -15.32 -4.65
N PHE A 403 10.71 -16.10 -5.40
CA PHE A 403 10.39 -16.46 -6.78
C PHE A 403 9.12 -17.32 -6.92
N ALA A 404 8.85 -18.23 -5.98
CA ALA A 404 7.65 -19.06 -6.00
C ALA A 404 6.39 -18.22 -5.73
N TYR A 405 6.48 -17.26 -4.80
CA TYR A 405 5.42 -16.28 -4.59
C TYR A 405 5.19 -15.46 -5.85
N ALA A 406 6.26 -14.89 -6.44
CA ALA A 406 6.14 -14.02 -7.60
C ALA A 406 5.53 -14.74 -8.81
N ALA A 407 5.95 -15.99 -9.07
CA ALA A 407 5.36 -16.82 -10.11
C ALA A 407 3.87 -17.10 -9.85
N THR A 408 3.51 -17.41 -8.60
CA THR A 408 2.11 -17.70 -8.20
C THR A 408 1.23 -16.46 -8.32
N ALA A 409 1.68 -15.33 -7.77
CA ALA A 409 0.99 -14.05 -7.85
C ALA A 409 0.81 -13.61 -9.30
N THR A 410 1.85 -13.72 -10.12
CA THR A 410 1.78 -13.42 -11.57
C THR A 410 0.81 -14.35 -12.28
N LEU A 411 0.84 -15.66 -12.02
CA LEU A 411 -0.08 -16.62 -12.64
C LEU A 411 -1.55 -16.29 -12.32
N LEU A 412 -1.83 -15.90 -11.08
CA LEU A 412 -3.18 -15.52 -10.64
C LEU A 412 -3.61 -14.15 -11.19
N MET A 413 -2.72 -13.17 -11.17
CA MET A 413 -3.03 -11.78 -11.50
C MET A 413 -2.97 -11.49 -13.00
N LEU A 414 -2.07 -12.10 -13.76
CA LEU A 414 -1.86 -11.77 -15.18
C LEU A 414 -3.15 -11.88 -16.02
N PRO A 415 -3.99 -12.93 -15.89
CA PRO A 415 -5.27 -12.99 -16.60
C PRO A 415 -6.23 -11.88 -16.17
N VAL A 416 -6.27 -11.59 -14.86
CA VAL A 416 -7.14 -10.55 -14.28
C VAL A 416 -6.71 -9.16 -14.78
N LEU A 417 -5.42 -8.85 -14.72
CA LEU A 417 -4.84 -7.57 -15.19
C LEU A 417 -4.98 -7.39 -16.70
N THR A 418 -4.84 -8.47 -17.47
CA THR A 418 -5.10 -8.45 -18.93
C THR A 418 -6.56 -8.13 -19.20
N ALA A 419 -7.50 -8.78 -18.50
CA ALA A 419 -8.91 -8.46 -18.62
C ALA A 419 -9.23 -7.02 -18.19
N THR A 420 -8.63 -6.54 -17.10
CA THR A 420 -8.76 -5.14 -16.65
C THR A 420 -8.29 -4.17 -17.74
N THR A 421 -7.19 -4.47 -18.41
CA THR A 421 -6.67 -3.67 -19.53
C THR A 421 -7.73 -3.53 -20.63
N PHE A 422 -8.29 -4.65 -21.08
CA PHE A 422 -9.33 -4.65 -22.12
C PHE A 422 -10.66 -4.08 -21.67
N LEU A 423 -10.96 -4.01 -20.38
CA LEU A 423 -12.25 -3.47 -19.91
C LEU A 423 -12.18 -1.97 -19.64
N PHE A 424 -11.02 -1.44 -19.22
CA PHE A 424 -10.93 -0.10 -18.65
C PHE A 424 -9.85 0.80 -19.28
N PHE A 425 -8.84 0.26 -19.98
CA PHE A 425 -7.66 1.03 -20.41
C PHE A 425 -7.33 0.84 -21.90
N ARG A 426 -8.33 0.62 -22.75
CA ARG A 426 -8.15 0.41 -24.19
C ARG A 426 -7.51 1.59 -24.91
#